data_AF-A0A937N5Q8-F1
#
_entry.id   AF-A0A937N5Q8-F1
#
_cell.length_a   1.000
_cell.length_b   1.000
_cell.length_c   1.000
_cell.angle_alpha   90.00
_cell.angle_beta   90.00
_cell.angle_gamma   90.00
#
_symmetry.space_group_name_H-M   'P 1'
#
loop_
_entity.id
_entity.type
_entity.pdbx_description
1 polymer ?
#
loop_
_entity_poly.entity_id
_entity_poly.type
_entity_poly.pdbx_seq_one_letter_code
_entity_poly.pdbx_strand_id
1 'polypeptide(L)'
;MVKQWFLMALIMLVPVGVLVALLYSFGKYLWTLFTDRRLYKDLDELEANAGARREKKKLDNEKRLDNGCDHTFSGATGFPPNVCPKCGLEKEKPAGLCDHVWRGGEGPAPFSYCEKCNKQHRSAY
;
A
#
# COMPACT_ATOMS: atom_id res chain seq x y z
N MET A 1 47.97 -17.59 51.95
CA MET A 1 47.98 -16.33 51.18
C MET A 1 47.36 -16.46 49.78
N VAL A 2 47.67 -17.49 48.98
CA VAL A 2 47.13 -17.65 47.60
C VAL A 2 45.59 -17.67 47.53
N LYS A 3 44.91 -18.32 48.49
CA LYS A 3 43.43 -18.38 48.55
C LYS A 3 42.74 -17.01 48.73
N GLN A 4 43.36 -16.07 49.45
CA GLN A 4 42.78 -14.74 49.69
C GLN A 4 42.88 -13.84 48.45
N TRP A 5 44.00 -13.90 47.73
CA TRP A 5 44.17 -13.17 46.45
C TRP A 5 43.18 -13.65 45.38
N PHE A 6 42.93 -14.96 45.33
CA PHE A 6 41.95 -15.52 44.40
C PHE A 6 40.52 -15.04 44.68
N LEU A 7 40.12 -15.00 45.95
CA LEU A 7 38.80 -14.46 46.35
C LEU A 7 38.67 -12.96 46.04
N MET A 8 39.70 -12.16 46.30
CA MET A 8 39.69 -10.72 45.99
C MET A 8 39.63 -10.45 44.48
N ALA A 9 40.35 -11.24 43.67
CA ALA A 9 40.29 -11.15 42.21
C ALA A 9 38.91 -11.55 41.66
N LEU A 10 38.29 -12.60 42.22
CA LEU A 10 36.95 -13.03 41.86
C LEU A 10 35.90 -11.94 42.19
N ILE A 11 36.00 -11.33 43.37
CA ILE A 11 35.10 -10.26 43.82
C ILE A 11 35.21 -9.01 42.93
N MET A 12 36.39 -8.72 42.37
CA MET A 12 36.59 -7.62 41.41
C MET A 12 36.11 -7.96 39.98
N LEU A 13 36.16 -9.22 39.57
CA LEU A 13 35.72 -9.65 38.23
C LEU A 13 34.20 -9.58 38.05
N VAL A 14 33.42 -9.89 39.10
CA VAL A 14 31.95 -9.84 39.08
C VAL A 14 31.40 -8.44 38.72
N PRO A 15 31.78 -7.34 39.40
CA PRO A 15 31.28 -6.01 39.08
C PRO A 15 31.74 -5.53 37.70
N VAL A 16 32.94 -5.92 37.24
CA VAL A 16 33.40 -5.64 35.87
C VAL A 16 32.51 -6.35 34.85
N GLY A 17 32.18 -7.63 35.08
CA GLY A 17 31.26 -8.38 34.23
C GLY A 17 29.86 -7.75 34.17
N VAL A 18 29.33 -7.31 35.31
CA VAL A 18 28.04 -6.59 35.40
C VAL A 18 28.09 -5.26 34.65
N LEU A 19 29.17 -4.49 34.80
CA LEU A 19 29.37 -3.23 34.08
C LEU A 19 29.40 -3.44 32.57
N VAL A 20 30.11 -4.46 32.08
CA VAL A 20 30.16 -4.79 30.65
C VAL A 20 28.78 -5.19 30.14
N ALA A 21 28.03 -6.01 30.89
CA ALA A 21 26.67 -6.40 30.52
C ALA A 21 25.70 -5.21 30.46
N LEU A 22 25.80 -4.27 31.41
CA LEU A 22 25.01 -3.04 31.40
C LEU A 22 25.33 -2.13 30.22
N LEU A 23 26.62 -1.94 29.93
CA LEU A 23 27.05 -1.15 28.77
C LEU A 23 26.57 -1.78 27.45
N TYR A 24 26.64 -3.11 27.35
CA TYR A 24 26.12 -3.84 26.19
C TYR A 24 24.59 -3.69 26.04
N SER A 25 23.83 -3.84 27.14
CA SER A 25 22.37 -3.68 27.09
C SER A 25 21.96 -2.25 26.74
N PHE A 26 22.67 -1.26 27.28
CA PHE A 26 22.45 0.15 26.99
C PHE A 26 22.77 0.49 25.53
N GLY A 27 23.89 -0.02 25.00
CA GLY A 27 24.23 0.13 23.58
C GLY A 27 23.18 -0.49 22.67
N LYS A 28 22.68 -1.68 23.00
CA LYS A 28 21.59 -2.33 22.26
C LYS A 28 20.29 -1.50 22.31
N TYR A 29 19.95 -0.93 23.46
CA TYR A 29 18.77 -0.08 23.61
C TYR A 29 18.87 1.21 22.79
N LEU A 30 20.04 1.87 22.80
CA LEU A 30 20.28 3.03 21.95
C LEU A 30 20.19 2.68 20.47
N TRP A 31 20.70 1.52 20.08
CA TRP A 31 20.58 1.02 18.71
C TRP A 31 19.13 0.83 18.29
N THR A 32 18.30 0.19 19.13
CA THR A 32 16.87 -0.02 18.83
C THR A 32 16.11 1.30 18.72
N LEU A 33 16.38 2.26 19.61
CA LEU A 33 15.77 3.59 19.52
C LEU A 33 16.15 4.31 18.21
N PHE A 34 17.39 4.17 17.77
CA PHE A 34 17.86 4.78 16.53
C PHE A 34 17.21 4.14 15.30
N THR A 35 17.11 2.80 15.27
CA THR A 35 16.44 2.08 14.19
C THR A 35 14.96 2.40 14.13
N ASP A 36 14.29 2.47 15.28
CA ASP A 36 12.87 2.80 15.37
C ASP A 36 12.62 4.22 14.86
N ARG A 37 13.45 5.18 15.27
CA ARG A 37 13.36 6.56 14.79
C ARG A 37 13.53 6.67 13.27
N ARG A 38 14.42 5.86 12.69
CA ARG A 38 14.58 5.80 11.23
C ARG A 38 13.33 5.21 10.57
N LEU A 39 12.80 4.12 11.12
CA LEU A 39 11.60 3.46 10.61
C LEU A 39 10.39 4.40 10.58
N TYR A 40 10.18 5.20 11.63
CA TYR A 40 9.09 6.18 11.66
C TYR A 40 9.21 7.24 10.56
N LYS A 41 10.42 7.73 10.28
CA LYS A 41 10.64 8.67 9.17
C LYS A 41 10.32 8.04 7.81
N ASP A 42 10.71 6.80 7.61
CA ASP A 42 10.45 6.08 6.37
C ASP A 42 8.92 5.85 6.18
N LEU A 43 8.18 5.62 7.27
CA LEU A 43 6.72 5.52 7.25
C LEU A 43 6.05 6.85 6.89
N ASP A 44 6.49 7.97 7.49
CA ASP A 44 5.97 9.30 7.18
C ASP A 44 6.18 9.66 5.69
N GLU A 45 7.36 9.33 5.14
CA GLU A 45 7.65 9.55 3.73
C GLU A 45 6.76 8.69 2.81
N LEU A 46 6.52 7.43 3.18
CA LEU A 46 5.60 6.55 2.45
C LEU A 46 4.15 7.05 2.48
N GLU A 47 3.69 7.55 3.63
CA GLU A 47 2.35 8.11 3.77
C GLU A 47 2.19 9.39 2.94
N ALA A 48 3.17 10.30 2.99
CA ALA A 48 3.17 11.51 2.16
C ALA A 48 3.16 11.18 0.66
N ASN A 49 3.99 10.21 0.24
CA ASN A 49 4.03 9.74 -1.14
C ASN A 49 2.73 9.05 -1.56
N ALA A 50 2.09 8.29 -0.67
CA ALA A 50 0.81 7.66 -0.93
C ALA A 50 -0.32 8.69 -1.05
N GLY A 51 -0.33 9.72 -0.20
CA GLY A 51 -1.27 10.85 -0.28
C GLY A 51 -1.19 11.56 -1.62
N ALA A 52 0.02 11.99 -2.01
CA ALA A 52 0.25 12.65 -3.30
C ALA A 52 -0.17 11.78 -4.50
N ARG A 53 0.05 10.46 -4.43
CA ARG A 53 -0.42 9.52 -5.47
C ARG A 53 -1.94 9.41 -5.54
N ARG A 54 -2.64 9.42 -4.40
CA ARG A 54 -4.11 9.39 -4.35
C ARG A 54 -4.71 10.66 -4.95
N GLU A 55 -4.14 11.82 -4.64
CA GLU A 55 -4.59 13.10 -5.19
C GLU A 55 -4.39 13.17 -6.71
N LYS A 56 -3.20 12.81 -7.21
CA LYS A 56 -2.95 12.73 -8.65
C LYS A 56 -3.92 11.80 -9.36
N LYS A 57 -4.19 10.62 -8.79
CA LYS A 57 -5.18 9.68 -9.33
C LYS A 57 -6.59 10.25 -9.37
N LYS A 58 -7.01 11.00 -8.35
CA LYS A 58 -8.32 11.67 -8.34
C LYS A 58 -8.41 12.70 -9.46
N LEU A 59 -7.41 13.57 -9.59
CA LEU A 59 -7.36 14.58 -10.65
C LEU A 59 -7.35 13.96 -12.04
N ASP A 60 -6.58 12.89 -12.25
CA ASP A 60 -6.57 12.16 -13.53
C ASP A 60 -7.92 11.50 -13.83
N ASN A 61 -8.59 10.95 -12.82
CA ASN A 61 -9.93 10.38 -12.97
C ASN A 61 -10.97 11.45 -13.28
N GLU A 62 -10.93 12.60 -12.61
CA GLU A 62 -11.83 13.72 -12.85
C GLU A 62 -11.69 14.26 -14.28
N LYS A 63 -10.45 14.53 -14.72
CA LYS A 63 -10.18 14.96 -16.11
C LYS A 63 -10.66 13.96 -17.15
N ARG A 64 -10.58 12.67 -16.85
CA ARG A 64 -11.02 11.60 -17.75
C ARG A 64 -12.54 11.48 -17.82
N LEU A 65 -13.22 11.71 -16.70
CA LEU A 65 -14.67 11.74 -16.63
C LEU A 65 -15.25 13.07 -17.15
N ASP A 66 -14.43 14.11 -17.34
CA ASP A 66 -14.84 15.36 -17.98
C ASP A 66 -14.95 15.22 -19.52
N ASN A 67 -15.85 14.33 -19.96
CA ASN A 67 -16.11 14.03 -21.37
C ASN A 67 -17.50 14.50 -21.83
N GLY A 68 -18.15 15.38 -21.05
CA GLY A 68 -19.50 15.89 -21.33
C GLY A 68 -20.65 14.88 -21.12
N CYS A 69 -20.35 13.67 -20.63
CA CYS A 69 -21.37 12.69 -20.26
C CYS A 69 -21.85 12.93 -18.83
N ASP A 70 -23.17 12.91 -18.62
CA ASP A 70 -23.76 12.83 -17.28
C ASP A 70 -23.65 11.39 -16.76
N HIS A 71 -22.58 11.13 -15.98
CA HIS A 71 -22.19 9.79 -15.56
C HIS A 71 -23.11 9.22 -14.48
N THR A 72 -23.73 8.09 -14.78
CA THR A 72 -24.47 7.27 -13.81
C THR A 72 -23.73 5.96 -13.56
N PHE A 73 -23.22 5.77 -12.35
CA PHE A 73 -22.48 4.57 -11.95
C PHE A 73 -23.34 3.53 -11.21
N SER A 74 -24.66 3.69 -11.24
CA SER A 74 -25.61 2.67 -10.80
C SER A 74 -25.54 1.51 -11.81
N GLY A 75 -24.86 0.42 -11.44
CA GLY A 75 -24.53 -0.69 -12.33
C GLY A 75 -25.68 -1.08 -13.26
N ALA A 76 -25.40 -1.09 -14.56
CA ALA A 76 -26.36 -1.48 -15.59
C ALA A 76 -26.19 -2.97 -15.93
N THR A 77 -27.28 -3.64 -16.27
CA THR A 77 -27.26 -5.05 -16.66
C THR A 77 -26.29 -5.28 -17.83
N GLY A 78 -25.33 -6.21 -17.65
CA GLY A 78 -24.31 -6.52 -18.65
C GLY A 78 -23.03 -5.67 -18.59
N PHE A 79 -22.98 -4.61 -17.77
CA PHE A 79 -21.78 -3.80 -17.53
C PHE A 79 -21.16 -4.12 -16.16
N PRO A 80 -19.83 -3.99 -16.02
CA PRO A 80 -19.18 -4.13 -14.71
C PRO A 80 -19.70 -3.10 -13.70
N PRO A 81 -19.58 -3.38 -12.40
CA PRO A 81 -19.92 -2.40 -11.38
C PRO A 81 -19.06 -1.15 -11.53
N ASN A 82 -19.64 0.01 -11.23
CA ASN A 82 -18.98 1.33 -11.34
C ASN A 82 -18.57 1.72 -12.77
N VAL A 83 -19.17 1.13 -13.81
CA VAL A 83 -19.06 1.61 -15.19
C VAL A 83 -20.27 2.47 -15.54
N CYS A 84 -20.04 3.59 -16.22
CA CYS A 84 -21.12 4.36 -16.80
C CYS A 84 -21.62 3.65 -18.08
N PRO A 85 -22.91 3.25 -18.18
CA PRO A 85 -23.43 2.55 -19.36
C PRO A 85 -23.51 3.44 -20.60
N LYS A 86 -23.50 4.77 -20.43
CA LYS A 86 -23.57 5.74 -21.54
C LYS A 86 -22.24 5.87 -22.28
N CYS A 87 -21.15 6.07 -21.54
CA CYS A 87 -19.83 6.32 -22.12
C CYS A 87 -18.87 5.12 -22.01
N GLY A 88 -19.21 4.10 -21.23
CA GLY A 88 -18.40 2.89 -21.05
C GLY A 88 -17.19 3.06 -20.12
N LEU A 89 -17.01 4.22 -19.49
CA LEU A 89 -15.88 4.47 -18.59
C LEU A 89 -16.18 3.98 -17.17
N GLU A 90 -15.18 3.36 -16.55
CA GLU A 90 -15.17 3.07 -15.11
C GLU A 90 -15.08 4.36 -14.30
N LYS A 91 -15.60 4.39 -13.07
CA LYS A 91 -15.51 5.53 -12.14
C LYS A 91 -14.06 5.82 -11.74
N GLU A 92 -13.30 4.76 -11.48
CA GLU A 92 -11.88 4.82 -11.16
C GLU A 92 -11.08 4.19 -12.27
N LYS A 93 -9.93 4.79 -12.64
CA LYS A 93 -9.05 4.20 -13.63
C LYS A 93 -8.49 2.86 -13.13
N PRO A 94 -8.64 1.77 -13.90
CA PRO A 94 -8.16 0.45 -13.51
C PRO A 94 -6.63 0.40 -13.44
N ALA A 95 -6.11 -0.55 -12.66
CA ALA A 95 -4.68 -0.83 -12.61
C ALA A 95 -4.23 -1.47 -13.94
N GLY A 96 -3.63 -0.67 -14.82
CA GLY A 96 -3.11 -1.14 -16.10
C GLY A 96 -2.96 -0.01 -17.12
N LEU A 97 -2.49 -0.40 -18.31
CA LEU A 97 -2.33 0.52 -19.46
C LEU A 97 -3.65 0.81 -20.17
N CYS A 98 -4.64 -0.08 -20.02
CA CYS A 98 -5.95 0.03 -20.65
C CYS A 98 -6.96 0.64 -19.69
N ASP A 99 -7.61 1.73 -20.10
CA ASP A 99 -8.62 2.47 -19.34
C ASP A 99 -10.02 1.83 -19.36
N HIS A 100 -10.09 0.56 -19.79
CA HIS A 100 -11.31 -0.23 -20.00
C HIS A 100 -12.53 0.59 -20.43
N VAL A 101 -12.55 1.01 -21.71
CA VAL A 101 -13.77 1.59 -22.31
C VAL A 101 -14.67 0.42 -22.70
N TRP A 102 -15.75 0.23 -21.96
CA TRP A 102 -16.70 -0.86 -22.12
C TRP A 102 -17.77 -0.52 -23.16
N ARG A 103 -17.99 -1.42 -24.10
CA ARG A 103 -19.09 -1.38 -25.07
C ARG A 103 -20.08 -2.50 -24.79
N GLY A 104 -21.36 -2.24 -24.97
CA GLY A 104 -22.38 -3.27 -24.96
C GLY A 104 -22.17 -4.21 -26.15
N GLY A 105 -22.19 -5.51 -25.90
CA GLY A 105 -22.14 -6.54 -26.94
C GLY A 105 -23.54 -6.99 -27.34
N GLU A 106 -23.72 -7.30 -28.61
CA GLU A 106 -24.95 -7.90 -29.12
C GLU A 106 -24.87 -9.43 -28.96
N GLY A 107 -25.76 -9.99 -28.14
CA GLY A 107 -25.82 -11.42 -27.89
C GLY A 107 -27.07 -11.83 -27.10
N PRO A 108 -27.33 -13.15 -26.97
CA PRO A 108 -28.53 -13.66 -26.30
C PRO A 108 -28.57 -13.34 -24.80
N ALA A 109 -27.42 -13.02 -24.19
CA ALA A 109 -27.32 -12.53 -22.82
C ALA A 109 -26.56 -11.19 -22.82
N PRO A 110 -26.96 -10.22 -21.98
CA PRO A 110 -26.29 -8.93 -21.91
C PRO A 110 -24.85 -9.10 -21.44
N PHE A 111 -23.91 -8.65 -22.26
CA PHE A 111 -22.48 -8.63 -21.95
C PHE A 111 -21.87 -7.33 -22.42
N SER A 112 -20.72 -6.99 -21.85
CA SER A 112 -19.91 -5.86 -22.30
C SER A 112 -18.49 -6.31 -22.55
N TYR A 113 -17.79 -5.58 -23.41
CA TYR A 113 -16.41 -5.87 -23.74
C TYR A 113 -15.60 -4.59 -23.92
N CYS A 114 -14.30 -4.68 -23.70
CA CYS A 114 -13.38 -3.60 -23.99
C CYS A 114 -12.62 -3.88 -25.28
N GLU A 115 -12.76 -3.00 -26.28
CA GLU A 115 -12.08 -3.13 -27.59
C GLU A 115 -10.55 -3.14 -27.48
N LYS A 116 -9.98 -2.40 -26.52
CA LYS A 116 -8.53 -2.24 -26.39
C LYS A 116 -7.83 -3.47 -25.82
N CYS A 117 -8.50 -4.21 -24.93
CA CYS A 117 -7.88 -5.34 -24.22
C CYS A 117 -8.65 -6.65 -24.36
N ASN A 118 -9.73 -6.67 -25.16
CA ASN A 118 -10.61 -7.81 -25.42
C ASN A 118 -11.15 -8.50 -24.15
N LYS A 119 -11.16 -7.81 -23.01
CA LYS A 119 -11.81 -8.32 -21.80
C LYS A 119 -13.31 -8.28 -22.00
N GLN A 120 -13.99 -9.33 -21.57
CA GLN A 120 -15.43 -9.44 -21.59
C GLN A 120 -15.95 -9.54 -20.16
N HIS A 121 -17.06 -8.87 -19.89
CA HIS A 121 -17.80 -9.01 -18.65
C HIS A 121 -19.20 -9.50 -18.97
N ARG A 122 -19.60 -10.58 -18.31
CA ARG A 122 -20.98 -11.09 -18.34
C ARG A 122 -21.53 -10.89 -16.94
N SER A 123 -22.70 -10.28 -16.84
CA SER A 123 -23.44 -10.25 -15.59
C SER A 123 -23.77 -11.70 -15.24
N ALA A 124 -23.25 -12.20 -14.14
CA ALA A 124 -23.82 -13.39 -13.53
C ALA A 124 -25.24 -13.00 -13.10
N TYR A 125 -26.24 -13.70 -13.62
CA TYR A 125 -27.60 -13.61 -13.10
C TYR A 125 -27.63 -14.09 -11.65
#